data_AF-A0A1T4ZT63-F1
#
_entry.id   AF-A0A1T4ZT63-F1
#
_cell.length_a   1.000
_cell.length_b   1.000
_cell.length_c   1.000
_cell.angle_alpha   90.00
_cell.angle_beta   90.00
_cell.angle_gamma   90.00
#
_symmetry.space_group_name_H-M   'P 1'
#
loop_
_entity.id
_entity.type
_entity.pdbx_description
1 polymer ?
#
loop_
_entity_poly.entity_id
_entity_poly.type
_entity_poly.pdbx_seq_one_letter_code
_entity_poly.pdbx_strand_id
1 'polypeptide(L)'
;MDGFVRLKKVDSGVFIIKTNKVLKYKNISGVWAMFGKFNSCEEYICLEVGQSNNIYEELQYDIDCLLQDYSNIDLRKRYTARRLFKEFNTSFDVCVCDKNRTNAKYRVIATTFVDIKIFLIAHDNDKINREKIELEFAVDNKAMFWNAWGKQRRMAKEYYKSTHTFG
;
A
#
# COMPACT_ATOMS: atom_id res chain seq x y z
N MET A 1 17.10 6.71 2.83
CA MET A 1 16.09 7.80 2.92
C MET A 1 15.05 7.40 3.97
N ASP A 2 14.75 8.29 4.92
CA ASP A 2 13.70 8.04 5.91
C ASP A 2 12.37 8.60 5.37
N GLY A 3 11.35 7.73 5.30
CA GLY A 3 10.00 8.11 4.89
C GLY A 3 9.39 9.14 5.85
N PHE A 4 8.36 9.84 5.41
CA PHE A 4 7.66 10.81 6.26
C PHE A 4 6.80 10.11 7.34
N VAL A 5 6.47 8.83 7.14
CA VAL A 5 6.02 7.91 8.20
C VAL A 5 6.98 6.73 8.25
N ARG A 6 7.29 6.29 9.48
CA ARG A 6 7.98 5.02 9.73
C ARG A 6 7.31 4.30 10.89
N LEU A 7 6.93 3.05 10.66
CA LEU A 7 6.38 2.14 11.68
C LEU A 7 7.35 0.98 11.86
N LYS A 8 7.60 0.58 13.11
CA LYS A 8 8.42 -0.60 13.40
C LYS A 8 7.70 -1.52 14.37
N LYS A 9 7.69 -2.81 14.07
CA LYS A 9 7.08 -3.83 14.92
C LYS A 9 7.93 -4.02 16.19
N VAL A 10 7.27 -4.13 17.33
CA VAL A 10 7.90 -4.49 18.62
C VAL A 10 7.69 -5.97 18.91
N ASP A 11 8.29 -6.47 19.99
CA ASP A 11 8.28 -7.90 20.34
C ASP A 11 6.87 -8.46 20.55
N SER A 12 5.89 -7.63 20.93
CA SER A 12 4.49 -8.04 21.01
C SER A 12 3.82 -8.31 19.65
N GLY A 13 4.53 -8.08 18.54
CA GLY A 13 4.03 -8.30 17.19
C GLY A 13 3.23 -7.12 16.60
N VAL A 14 3.07 -6.03 17.35
CA VAL A 14 2.32 -4.83 16.93
C VAL A 14 3.27 -3.72 16.47
N PHE A 15 2.83 -2.90 15.52
CA PHE A 15 3.58 -1.72 15.08
C PHE A 15 3.54 -0.58 16.09
N ILE A 16 4.66 0.11 16.25
CA ILE A 16 4.71 1.44 16.88
C ILE A 16 5.21 2.49 15.89
N ILE A 17 4.77 3.72 16.07
CA ILE A 17 5.21 4.86 15.28
C ILE A 17 6.63 5.25 15.71
N LYS A 18 7.57 5.26 14.76
CA LYS A 18 8.93 5.80 14.95
C LYS A 18 9.05 7.22 14.43
N THR A 19 8.39 7.51 13.31
CA THR A 19 8.28 8.84 12.73
C THR A 19 6.88 9.01 12.18
N ASN A 20 6.23 10.15 12.44
CA ASN A 20 4.99 10.51 11.79
C ASN A 20 4.95 12.01 11.47
N LYS A 21 5.10 12.34 10.19
CA LYS A 21 5.01 13.69 9.64
C LYS A 21 3.82 13.83 8.69
N VAL A 22 2.84 12.93 8.76
CA VAL A 22 1.68 12.89 7.84
C VAL A 22 0.84 14.16 7.87
N LEU A 23 0.80 14.85 9.02
CA LEU A 23 0.06 16.11 9.20
C LEU A 23 0.48 17.21 8.20
N LYS A 24 1.74 17.19 7.73
CA LYS A 24 2.23 18.14 6.71
C LYS A 24 1.52 18.00 5.36
N TYR A 25 0.81 16.89 5.14
CA TYR A 25 0.09 16.59 3.91
C TYR A 25 -1.43 16.72 4.08
N LYS A 26 -1.88 17.44 5.11
CA LYS A 26 -3.30 17.75 5.30
C LYS A 26 -3.80 18.67 4.20
N ASN A 27 -4.90 18.29 3.55
CA ASN A 27 -5.48 18.97 2.38
C ASN A 27 -4.54 19.04 1.18
N ILE A 28 -3.54 18.16 1.14
CA ILE A 28 -2.61 18.08 0.01
C ILE A 28 -2.99 16.89 -0.86
N SER A 29 -3.18 17.16 -2.14
CA SER A 29 -3.36 16.15 -3.17
C SER A 29 -2.01 15.63 -3.67
N GLY A 30 -1.93 14.34 -3.98
CA GLY A 30 -0.72 13.75 -4.54
C GLY A 30 -0.70 12.23 -4.51
N VAL A 31 0.48 11.68 -4.77
CA VAL A 31 0.76 10.25 -4.81
C VAL A 31 1.73 9.89 -3.69
N TRP A 32 1.46 8.80 -2.98
CA TRP A 32 2.29 8.26 -1.92
C TRP A 32 2.59 6.78 -2.20
N ALA A 33 3.70 6.28 -1.65
CA ALA A 33 4.06 4.88 -1.73
C ALA A 33 4.47 4.33 -0.36
N MET A 34 4.05 3.12 -0.07
CA MET A 34 4.37 2.36 1.13
C MET A 34 5.34 1.25 0.79
N PHE A 35 6.44 1.19 1.53
CA PHE A 35 7.44 0.15 1.42
C PHE A 35 7.53 -0.62 2.73
N GLY A 36 7.76 -1.92 2.65
CA GLY A 36 7.87 -2.79 3.81
C GLY A 36 9.04 -3.73 3.71
N LYS A 37 9.55 -4.12 4.88
CA LYS A 37 10.65 -5.06 5.04
C LYS A 37 10.20 -6.25 5.91
N PHE A 38 10.58 -7.46 5.51
CA PHE A 38 10.41 -8.69 6.30
C PHE A 38 11.47 -8.80 7.39
N ASN A 39 11.25 -9.62 8.42
CA ASN A 39 12.27 -9.81 9.46
C ASN A 39 13.57 -10.43 8.92
N SER A 40 13.46 -11.28 7.89
CA SER A 40 14.56 -12.06 7.31
C SER A 40 15.27 -11.38 6.14
N CYS A 41 14.86 -10.18 5.73
CA CYS A 41 15.36 -9.52 4.53
C CYS A 41 15.75 -8.08 4.84
N GLU A 42 16.87 -7.59 4.32
CA GLU A 42 17.28 -6.18 4.48
C GLU A 42 16.61 -5.24 3.47
N GLU A 43 16.04 -5.79 2.40
CA GLU A 43 15.44 -5.01 1.31
C GLU A 43 14.01 -4.58 1.63
N TYR A 44 13.70 -3.34 1.22
CA TYR A 44 12.35 -2.81 1.25
C TYR A 44 11.68 -3.07 -0.10
N ILE A 45 10.51 -3.71 -0.07
CA ILE A 45 9.69 -3.93 -1.26
C ILE A 45 8.52 -2.96 -1.29
N CYS A 46 8.08 -2.56 -2.48
CA CYS A 46 6.90 -1.71 -2.63
C CYS A 46 5.63 -2.52 -2.31
N LEU A 47 4.91 -2.10 -1.28
CA LEU A 47 3.69 -2.75 -0.84
C LEU A 47 2.48 -2.15 -1.53
N GLU A 48 2.37 -0.83 -1.53
CA GLU A 48 1.18 -0.12 -1.97
C GLU A 48 1.57 1.25 -2.52
N VAL A 49 0.78 1.72 -3.48
CA VAL A 49 0.85 3.09 -4.00
C VAL A 49 -0.57 3.63 -3.99
N GLY A 50 -0.76 4.85 -3.51
CA GLY A 50 -2.08 5.48 -3.50
C GLY A 50 -2.00 6.89 -4.03
N GLN A 51 -3.06 7.33 -4.69
CA GLN A 51 -3.29 8.74 -4.96
C GLN A 51 -4.51 9.24 -4.19
N SER A 52 -4.40 10.45 -3.68
CA SER A 52 -5.46 11.07 -2.90
C SER A 52 -5.61 12.54 -3.23
N ASN A 53 -6.82 13.07 -3.04
CA ASN A 53 -7.03 14.51 -2.94
C ASN A 53 -6.66 15.05 -1.55
N ASN A 54 -6.59 14.18 -0.54
CA ASN A 54 -6.15 14.50 0.82
C ASN A 54 -5.33 13.35 1.40
N ILE A 55 -4.02 13.39 1.15
CA ILE A 55 -3.07 12.33 1.58
C ILE A 55 -3.16 12.07 3.08
N TYR A 56 -3.37 13.11 3.89
CA TYR A 56 -3.48 12.97 5.35
C TYR A 56 -4.64 12.08 5.78
N GLU A 57 -5.85 12.30 5.25
CA GLU A 57 -7.04 11.55 5.66
C GLU A 57 -6.94 10.08 5.28
N GLU A 58 -6.47 9.80 4.06
CA GLU A 58 -6.26 8.44 3.58
C GLU A 58 -5.21 7.70 4.39
N LEU A 59 -4.04 8.32 4.59
CA LEU A 59 -2.96 7.67 5.35
C LEU A 59 -3.26 7.56 6.84
N GLN A 60 -4.07 8.44 7.42
CA GLN A 60 -4.51 8.28 8.80
C GLN A 60 -5.31 6.99 8.95
N TYR A 61 -6.28 6.75 8.06
CA TYR A 61 -7.05 5.50 8.05
C TYR A 61 -6.17 4.27 7.86
N ASP A 62 -5.21 4.33 6.93
CA ASP A 62 -4.32 3.22 6.62
C ASP A 62 -3.35 2.92 7.77
N ILE A 63 -2.78 3.95 8.41
CA ILE A 63 -1.92 3.83 9.59
C ILE A 63 -2.71 3.24 10.76
N ASP A 64 -3.95 3.68 10.98
CA ASP A 64 -4.81 3.12 12.03
C ASP A 64 -5.09 1.63 11.80
N CYS A 65 -5.18 1.19 10.55
CA CYS A 65 -5.25 -0.24 10.23
C CYS A 65 -3.93 -0.97 10.53
N LEU A 66 -2.78 -0.35 10.29
CA LEU A 66 -1.47 -0.96 10.53
C LEU A 66 -1.11 -1.08 12.02
N LEU A 67 -1.65 -0.22 12.87
CA LEU A 67 -1.38 -0.19 14.31
C LEU A 67 -2.28 -1.12 15.14
N GLN A 68 -3.27 -1.76 14.53
CA GLN A 68 -4.15 -2.71 15.20
C GLN A 68 -3.41 -3.98 15.61
N ASP A 69 -3.83 -4.55 16.75
CA ASP A 69 -3.44 -5.89 17.16
C ASP A 69 -4.39 -6.92 16.52
N TYR A 70 -3.80 -7.80 15.70
CA TYR A 70 -4.51 -8.84 14.96
C TYR A 70 -4.28 -10.25 15.53
N SER A 71 -3.78 -10.37 16.76
CA SER A 71 -3.48 -11.66 17.40
C SER A 71 -4.74 -12.50 17.70
N ASN A 72 -5.88 -11.87 18.00
CA ASN A 72 -7.10 -12.54 18.49
C ASN A 72 -8.36 -12.16 17.68
N ILE A 73 -8.32 -12.32 16.36
CA ILE A 73 -9.43 -11.98 15.46
C ILE A 73 -9.97 -13.19 14.68
N ASP A 74 -11.23 -13.11 14.25
CA ASP A 74 -11.87 -14.14 13.42
C ASP A 74 -11.37 -14.09 11.97
N LEU A 75 -10.40 -14.97 11.68
CA LEU A 75 -9.77 -15.12 10.36
C LEU A 75 -10.54 -16.03 9.41
N ARG A 76 -11.78 -16.42 9.71
CA ARG A 76 -12.59 -17.19 8.75
C ARG A 76 -12.73 -16.41 7.44
N LYS A 77 -12.36 -17.07 6.35
CA LYS A 77 -12.32 -16.50 5.01
C LYS A 77 -13.72 -16.24 4.46
N ARG A 78 -13.93 -15.07 3.87
CA ARG A 78 -15.10 -14.78 3.01
C ARG A 78 -14.77 -14.97 1.54
N TYR A 79 -13.67 -14.40 1.07
CA TYR A 79 -13.18 -14.56 -0.31
C TYR A 79 -11.71 -14.15 -0.45
N THR A 80 -11.08 -14.46 -1.58
CA THR A 80 -9.72 -14.01 -1.92
C THR A 80 -9.75 -12.79 -2.84
N ALA A 81 -9.00 -11.75 -2.49
CA ALA A 81 -8.84 -10.57 -3.31
C ALA A 81 -8.10 -10.92 -4.63
N ARG A 82 -8.64 -10.43 -5.75
CA ARG A 82 -8.08 -10.67 -7.08
C ARG A 82 -6.85 -9.81 -7.33
N ARG A 83 -5.87 -10.40 -8.01
CA ARG A 83 -4.66 -9.73 -8.50
C ARG A 83 -4.90 -9.03 -9.84
N LEU A 84 -4.22 -7.91 -10.07
CA LEU A 84 -4.19 -7.27 -11.39
C LEU A 84 -3.10 -7.91 -12.27
N PHE A 85 -1.89 -8.01 -11.74
CA PHE A 85 -0.72 -8.64 -12.37
C PHE A 85 -0.34 -9.90 -11.60
N LYS A 86 -0.27 -11.04 -12.29
CA LYS A 86 0.03 -12.33 -11.65
C LYS A 86 1.51 -12.45 -11.28
N GLU A 87 2.34 -11.67 -11.94
CA GLU A 87 3.79 -11.68 -11.89
C GLU A 87 4.33 -11.05 -10.61
N PHE A 88 3.65 -10.05 -10.06
CA PHE A 88 4.13 -9.34 -8.87
C PHE A 88 3.07 -8.98 -7.83
N ASN A 89 1.78 -8.91 -8.16
CA ASN A 89 0.79 -8.70 -7.09
C ASN A 89 0.65 -9.98 -6.26
N THR A 90 0.33 -9.80 -4.98
CA THR A 90 -0.01 -10.87 -4.06
C THR A 90 -1.52 -11.02 -3.92
N SER A 91 -1.98 -12.24 -3.70
CA SER A 91 -3.37 -12.51 -3.30
C SER A 91 -3.47 -12.51 -1.78
N PHE A 92 -4.58 -12.01 -1.26
CA PHE A 92 -4.84 -12.05 0.17
C PHE A 92 -6.32 -12.35 0.45
N ASP A 93 -6.57 -12.97 1.59
CA ASP A 93 -7.93 -13.34 1.99
C ASP A 93 -8.60 -12.22 2.76
N VAL A 94 -9.83 -11.92 2.36
CA VAL A 94 -10.74 -11.05 3.08
C VAL A 94 -11.53 -11.93 4.05
N CYS A 95 -11.32 -11.72 5.34
CA CYS A 95 -11.88 -12.49 6.45
C CYS A 95 -13.12 -11.82 7.05
N VAL A 96 -13.84 -12.52 7.91
CA VAL A 96 -15.06 -12.00 8.58
C VAL A 96 -14.77 -10.76 9.42
N CYS A 97 -13.61 -10.69 10.07
CA CYS A 97 -13.18 -9.52 10.86
C CYS A 97 -13.00 -8.23 10.04
N ASP A 98 -12.75 -8.34 8.73
CA ASP A 98 -12.42 -7.19 7.90
C ASP A 98 -13.69 -6.41 7.53
N LYS A 99 -13.71 -5.09 7.67
CA LYS A 99 -14.88 -4.30 7.20
C LYS A 99 -14.98 -4.31 5.67
N ASN A 100 -13.83 -4.21 5.01
CA ASN A 100 -13.72 -4.21 3.55
C ASN A 100 -12.36 -4.76 3.10
N ARG A 101 -12.13 -4.76 1.78
CA ARG A 101 -10.87 -5.24 1.20
C ARG A 101 -9.64 -4.43 1.66
N THR A 102 -9.78 -3.13 1.90
CA THR A 102 -8.68 -2.28 2.38
C THR A 102 -8.25 -2.67 3.78
N ASN A 103 -9.19 -2.95 4.69
CA ASN A 103 -8.86 -3.49 6.03
C ASN A 103 -8.13 -4.83 5.93
N ALA A 104 -8.61 -5.76 5.09
CA ALA A 104 -7.96 -7.05 4.88
C ALA A 104 -6.52 -6.90 4.37
N LYS A 105 -6.30 -5.97 3.42
CA LYS A 105 -4.98 -5.64 2.88
C LYS A 105 -4.03 -5.17 3.97
N TYR A 106 -4.44 -4.18 4.76
CA TYR A 106 -3.56 -3.63 5.80
C TYR A 106 -3.40 -4.55 7.00
N ARG A 107 -4.37 -5.41 7.31
CA ARG A 107 -4.19 -6.51 8.26
C ARG A 107 -3.07 -7.44 7.80
N VAL A 108 -3.09 -7.87 6.54
CA VAL A 108 -2.06 -8.75 5.98
C VAL A 108 -0.70 -8.06 6.04
N ILE A 109 -0.61 -6.81 5.60
CA ILE A 109 0.62 -6.01 5.72
C ILE A 109 1.10 -5.95 7.18
N ALA A 110 0.19 -5.62 8.11
CA ALA A 110 0.48 -5.50 9.54
C ALA A 110 1.03 -6.81 10.13
N THR A 111 0.46 -7.95 9.74
CA THR A 111 0.91 -9.27 10.22
C THR A 111 2.21 -9.75 9.59
N THR A 112 2.49 -9.36 8.34
CA THR A 112 3.60 -9.91 7.55
C THR A 112 4.91 -9.13 7.67
N PHE A 113 4.87 -7.80 7.70
CA PHE A 113 6.07 -6.96 7.66
C PHE A 113 6.49 -6.50 9.05
N VAL A 114 7.76 -6.08 9.21
CA VAL A 114 8.31 -5.65 10.52
C VAL A 114 8.79 -4.20 10.55
N ASP A 115 9.04 -3.60 9.39
CA ASP A 115 9.37 -2.17 9.26
C ASP A 115 8.65 -1.65 8.02
N ILE A 116 7.96 -0.52 8.16
CA ILE A 116 7.19 0.12 7.10
C ILE A 116 7.64 1.57 7.00
N LYS A 117 7.86 2.04 5.76
CA LYS A 117 8.16 3.43 5.44
C LYS A 117 7.18 3.94 4.38
N ILE A 118 6.69 5.16 4.57
CA ILE A 118 5.80 5.82 3.62
C ILE A 118 6.48 7.07 3.07
N PHE A 119 6.47 7.21 1.75
CA PHE A 119 7.10 8.30 1.02
C PHE A 119 6.07 9.05 0.18
N LEU A 120 6.31 10.34 0.00
CA LEU A 120 5.59 11.13 -0.96
C LEU A 120 6.30 10.94 -2.30
N ILE A 121 5.53 10.61 -3.34
CA ILE A 121 6.04 10.43 -4.69
C ILE A 121 5.87 11.72 -5.49
N ALA A 122 4.68 12.32 -5.43
CA ALA A 122 4.40 13.56 -6.15
C ALA A 122 3.32 14.38 -5.44
N HIS A 123 3.42 15.70 -5.52
CA HIS A 123 2.30 16.61 -5.31
C HIS A 123 1.65 16.92 -6.63
N ASP A 124 0.35 16.71 -6.74
CA ASP A 124 -0.38 17.07 -7.95
C ASP A 124 -1.87 17.25 -7.65
N ASN A 125 -2.46 18.35 -8.11
CA ASN A 125 -3.88 18.65 -7.90
C ASN A 125 -4.76 18.08 -9.03
N ASP A 126 -4.20 17.76 -10.19
CA ASP A 126 -4.90 17.12 -11.29
C ASP A 126 -5.05 15.61 -11.05
N LYS A 127 -6.30 15.14 -11.04
CA LYS A 127 -6.60 13.74 -10.77
C LYS A 127 -6.05 12.80 -11.85
N ILE A 128 -6.10 13.22 -13.12
CA ILE A 128 -5.68 12.38 -14.24
C ILE A 128 -4.16 12.18 -14.17
N ASN A 129 -3.41 13.24 -13.86
CA ASN A 129 -1.96 13.14 -13.70
C ASN A 129 -1.60 12.28 -12.48
N ARG A 130 -2.29 12.44 -11.36
CA ARG A 130 -2.11 11.56 -10.19
C ARG A 130 -2.37 10.09 -10.51
N GLU A 131 -3.47 9.76 -11.19
CA GLU A 131 -3.78 8.37 -11.60
C GLU A 131 -2.69 7.78 -12.51
N LYS A 132 -2.09 8.61 -13.37
CA LYS A 132 -0.96 8.24 -14.22
C LYS A 132 0.31 7.98 -13.40
N ILE A 133 0.71 8.91 -12.54
CA ILE A 133 1.89 8.76 -11.68
C ILE A 133 1.75 7.52 -10.78
N GLU A 134 0.58 7.32 -10.17
CA GLU A 134 0.27 6.17 -9.33
C GLU A 134 0.46 4.85 -10.10
N LEU A 135 -0.13 4.73 -11.30
CA LEU A 135 -0.09 3.48 -12.07
C LEU A 135 1.34 3.16 -12.56
N GLU A 136 2.08 4.15 -13.06
CA GLU A 136 3.44 3.97 -13.57
C GLU A 136 4.36 3.57 -12.41
N PHE A 137 4.30 4.31 -11.30
CA PHE A 137 5.11 4.01 -10.11
C PHE A 137 4.77 2.63 -9.54
N ALA A 138 3.50 2.26 -9.45
CA ALA A 138 3.07 0.96 -8.95
C ALA A 138 3.56 -0.20 -9.83
N VAL A 139 3.54 -0.04 -11.16
CA VAL A 139 4.00 -1.06 -12.10
C VAL A 139 5.53 -1.18 -12.07
N ASP A 140 6.25 -0.07 -12.17
CA ASP A 140 7.72 -0.04 -12.22
C ASP A 140 8.34 -0.56 -10.92
N ASN A 141 7.70 -0.29 -9.78
CA ASN A 141 8.15 -0.76 -8.46
C ASN A 141 7.49 -2.08 -8.04
N LYS A 142 6.70 -2.71 -8.92
CA LYS A 142 6.05 -4.00 -8.68
C LYS A 142 5.26 -4.04 -7.37
N ALA A 143 4.44 -3.00 -7.14
CA ALA A 143 3.69 -2.82 -5.90
C ALA A 143 2.79 -4.02 -5.58
N MET A 144 3.07 -4.67 -4.45
CA MET A 144 2.58 -6.02 -4.15
C MET A 144 1.06 -6.08 -3.93
N PHE A 145 0.46 -5.06 -3.33
CA PHE A 145 -0.97 -5.01 -3.01
C PHE A 145 -1.78 -4.03 -3.86
N TRP A 146 -1.11 -3.29 -4.76
CA TRP A 146 -1.75 -2.30 -5.61
C TRP A 146 -2.76 -2.93 -6.57
N ASN A 147 -3.88 -2.23 -6.79
CA ASN A 147 -4.91 -2.69 -7.70
C ASN A 147 -5.71 -1.53 -8.28
N ALA A 148 -5.76 -1.46 -9.60
CA ALA A 148 -6.59 -0.49 -10.32
C ALA A 148 -7.94 -1.04 -10.77
N TRP A 149 -8.89 -0.12 -10.96
CA TRP A 149 -10.26 -0.37 -11.41
C TRP A 149 -10.60 0.47 -12.63
N GLY A 150 -11.67 0.10 -13.34
CA GLY A 150 -12.17 0.86 -14.48
C GLY A 150 -11.11 1.16 -15.54
N LYS A 151 -11.04 2.43 -15.98
CA LYS A 151 -10.12 2.91 -17.03
C LYS A 151 -8.65 2.74 -16.64
N GLN A 152 -8.29 3.06 -15.39
CA GLN A 152 -6.91 2.95 -14.89
C GLN A 152 -6.40 1.50 -14.96
N ARG A 153 -7.27 0.50 -14.73
CA ARG A 153 -6.92 -0.92 -14.87
C ARG A 153 -6.46 -1.28 -16.29
N ARG A 154 -7.14 -0.75 -17.31
CA ARG A 154 -6.78 -0.98 -18.71
C ARG A 154 -5.43 -0.33 -19.02
N MET A 155 -5.27 0.93 -18.61
CA MET A 155 -4.03 1.69 -18.81
C MET A 155 -2.83 1.01 -18.15
N ALA A 156 -2.97 0.51 -16.93
CA ALA A 156 -1.91 -0.22 -16.24
C ALA A 156 -1.48 -1.49 -16.98
N LYS A 157 -2.43 -2.24 -17.56
CA LYS A 157 -2.11 -3.42 -18.37
C LYS A 157 -1.41 -3.06 -19.67
N GLU A 158 -1.81 -1.97 -20.31
CA GLU A 158 -1.17 -1.45 -21.53
C GLU A 158 0.27 -1.01 -21.22
N TYR A 159 0.45 -0.22 -20.15
CA TYR A 159 1.75 0.26 -19.68
C TYR A 159 2.69 -0.89 -19.32
N TYR A 160 2.22 -1.90 -18.56
CA TYR A 160 3.02 -3.07 -18.22
C TYR A 160 3.49 -3.84 -19.46
N LYS A 161 2.60 -4.04 -20.44
CA LYS A 161 2.99 -4.68 -21.71
C LYS A 161 4.06 -3.87 -22.44
N SER A 162 3.89 -2.56 -22.60
CA SER A 162 4.84 -1.74 -23.35
C SER A 162 6.24 -1.69 -22.73
N THR A 163 6.34 -1.83 -21.40
CA THR A 163 7.62 -1.69 -20.67
C THR A 163 8.27 -3.03 -20.29
N HIS A 164 7.51 -4.14 -20.28
CA HIS A 164 7.98 -5.43 -19.77
C HIS A 164 7.81 -6.62 -20.74
N THR A 165 7.40 -6.40 -22.00
CA THR A 165 7.34 -7.46 -23.03
C THR A 165 8.37 -7.34 -24.17
N PHE A 166 9.29 -6.38 -24.08
CA PHE A 166 10.52 -6.36 -24.89
C PHE A 166 11.73 -6.60 -23.99
N GLY A 167 11.96 -7.86 -23.64
CA GLY A 167 13.10 -8.34 -22.87
C GLY A 167 13.42 -9.77 -23.26
#